data_AF-A0A345R931-F1
#
_entry.id   AF-A0A345R931-F1
#
_cell.length_a   1.000
_cell.length_b   1.000
_cell.length_c   1.000
_cell.angle_alpha   90.00
_cell.angle_beta   90.00
_cell.angle_gamma   90.00
#
_symmetry.space_group_name_H-M   'P 1'
#
loop_
_entity.id
_entity.type
_entity.pdbx_description
1 polymer ?
#
loop_
_entity_poly.entity_id
_entity_poly.type
_entity_poly.pdbx_seq_one_letter_code
_entity_poly.pdbx_strand_id
1 'polypeptide(L)' 'MTKKLLTTDEKIAEIGVSRQTLYRWLKMGIGPKYLEYGGCIRYLPEPLLAEHVGEMRVVKP' A
#
# COMPACT_ATOMS: atom_id res chain seq x y z
N MET A 1 -4.92 -17.52 8.52
CA MET A 1 -4.74 -17.20 7.09
C MET A 1 -3.43 -16.42 6.95
N THR A 2 -2.43 -16.98 6.30
CA THR A 2 -1.13 -16.34 6.04
C THR A 2 -1.33 -15.14 5.11
N LYS A 3 -1.40 -13.92 5.66
CA LYS A 3 -1.51 -12.68 4.85
C LYS A 3 -0.21 -12.49 4.08
N LYS A 4 -0.20 -12.84 2.80
CA LYS A 4 0.91 -12.61 1.87
C LYS A 4 1.00 -11.12 1.56
N LEU A 5 2.20 -10.55 1.64
CA LEU A 5 2.44 -9.16 1.24
C LEU A 5 2.33 -9.04 -0.28
N LEU A 6 1.64 -8.01 -0.73
CA LEU A 6 1.40 -7.72 -2.15
C LEU A 6 2.50 -6.82 -2.70
N THR A 7 2.92 -7.10 -3.93
CA THR A 7 3.75 -6.15 -4.68
C THR A 7 2.93 -4.94 -5.11
N THR A 8 3.62 -3.88 -5.55
CA THR A 8 2.98 -2.71 -6.17
C THR A 8 2.00 -3.10 -7.28
N ASP A 9 2.36 -4.09 -8.11
CA ASP A 9 1.56 -4.53 -9.25
C ASP A 9 0.31 -5.31 -8.84
N GLU A 10 0.45 -6.21 -7.86
CA GLU A 10 -0.70 -6.89 -7.29
C GLU A 10 -1.64 -5.91 -6.59
N LYS A 11 -1.08 -4.91 -5.88
CA LYS A 11 -1.90 -3.95 -5.15
C LYS A 11 -2.69 -3.04 -6.07
N ILE A 12 -2.10 -2.56 -7.17
CA ILE A 12 -2.81 -1.73 -8.15
C ILE A 12 -3.92 -2.52 -8.86
N ALA A 13 -3.71 -3.82 -9.12
CA ALA A 13 -4.70 -4.69 -9.72
C ALA A 13 -5.87 -4.94 -8.77
N GLU A 14 -5.60 -5.08 -7.47
CA GLU A 14 -6.62 -5.25 -6.43
C GLU A 14 -7.50 -4.01 -6.27
N ILE A 15 -6.91 -2.82 -6.26
CA ILE A 15 -7.62 -1.55 -5.97
C ILE A 15 -8.07 -0.80 -7.23
N GLY A 16 -7.62 -1.24 -8.41
CA GLY A 16 -7.98 -0.65 -9.69
C GLY A 16 -7.42 0.76 -9.95
N VAL A 17 -6.28 1.13 -9.35
CA VAL A 17 -5.64 2.44 -9.59
C VAL A 17 -4.35 2.31 -10.37
N SER A 18 -3.88 3.40 -10.99
CA SER A 18 -2.57 3.37 -11.66
C SER A 18 -1.40 3.41 -10.67
N ARG A 19 -0.24 2.88 -11.08
CA ARG A 19 1.02 3.02 -10.32
C ARG A 19 1.33 4.47 -9.94
N GLN A 20 1.02 5.41 -10.83
CA GLN A 20 1.21 6.85 -10.58
C GLN A 20 0.38 7.34 -9.39
N THR A 21 -0.88 6.89 -9.29
CA THR A 21 -1.76 7.19 -8.15
C THR A 21 -1.18 6.65 -6.86
N LEU A 22 -0.70 5.40 -6.86
CA LEU A 22 -0.07 4.77 -5.70
C LEU A 22 1.21 5.52 -5.27
N TYR A 23 2.07 5.92 -6.21
CA TYR A 23 3.25 6.73 -5.94
C TYR A 23 2.91 8.12 -5.40
N ARG A 24 1.86 8.75 -5.95
CA ARG A 24 1.37 10.05 -5.48
C ARG A 24 0.86 9.93 -4.05
N TRP A 25 0.13 8.87 -3.75
CA TRP A 25 -0.35 8.56 -2.41
C TRP A 25 0.81 8.35 -1.43
N LEU A 26 1.83 7.59 -1.82
CA LEU A 26 3.06 7.44 -1.04
C LEU A 26 3.71 8.79 -0.72
N LYS A 27 3.84 9.68 -1.72
CA LYS A 27 4.39 11.03 -1.52
C LYS A 27 3.52 11.94 -0.64
N MET A 28 2.21 11.74 -0.68
CA MET A 28 1.24 12.52 0.08
C MET A 28 1.00 11.95 1.49
N GLY A 29 1.61 10.82 1.85
CA GLY A 29 1.38 10.19 3.14
C GLY A 29 0.00 9.51 3.28
N ILE A 30 -0.65 9.21 2.16
CA ILE A 30 -1.98 8.57 2.12
C ILE A 30 -1.90 7.21 1.41
N GLY A 31 -2.93 6.38 1.56
CA GLY A 31 -3.08 5.15 0.78
C GLY A 31 -2.89 3.85 1.57
N PRO A 32 -2.62 2.73 0.88
CA PRO A 32 -2.63 1.42 1.51
C PRO A 32 -1.43 1.24 2.42
N LYS A 33 -1.64 0.54 3.54
CA LYS A 33 -0.54 0.18 4.45
C LYS A 33 0.52 -0.62 3.71
N TYR A 34 1.77 -0.23 3.90
CA TYR A 34 2.92 -0.88 3.30
C TYR A 34 4.02 -1.08 4.34
N LEU A 35 4.87 -2.06 4.05
CA LEU A 35 6.11 -2.35 4.72
C LEU A 35 7.24 -1.99 3.76
N GLU A 36 8.21 -1.23 4.24
CA GLU A 36 9.45 -0.98 3.52
C GLU A 36 10.53 -1.88 4.13
N TYR A 37 11.16 -2.72 3.31
CA TYR A 37 12.26 -3.57 3.70
C TYR A 37 13.43 -3.37 2.74
N GLY A 38 14.50 -2.72 3.20
CA GLY A 38 15.69 -2.47 2.37
C GLY A 38 15.40 -1.73 1.07
N GLY A 39 14.47 -0.77 1.07
CA GLY A 39 14.06 -0.02 -0.12
C GLY A 39 13.01 -0.71 -1.00
N CYS A 40 12.58 -1.93 -0.65
CA CYS A 40 11.44 -2.59 -1.30
C CYS A 40 10.14 -2.30 -0.55
N ILE A 41 9.16 -1.71 -1.24
CA ILE A 41 7.82 -1.50 -0.71
C ILE A 41 6.97 -2.75 -0.98
N ARG A 42 6.34 -3.29 0.06
CA ARG A 42 5.32 -4.34 -0.05
C ARG A 42 4.05 -3.96 0.70
N TYR A 43 2.91 -4.11 0.06
CA TYR A 43 1.61 -3.72 0.60
C TYR A 43 0.98 -4.83 1.43
N LEU A 44 0.22 -4.44 2.45
CA LEU A 44 -0.64 -5.39 3.14
C LEU A 44 -1.82 -5.77 2.22
N PRO A 45 -2.28 -7.03 2.27
CA PRO A 45 -3.45 -7.50 1.53
C PRO A 45 -4.78 -6.99 2.12
N GLU A 46 -4.74 -5.90 2.88
CA GLU A 46 -5.95 -5.29 3.44
C GLU A 46 -6.62 -4.43 2.36
N PRO A 47 -7.95 -4.55 2.16
CA PRO A 47 -8.66 -3.72 1.21
C PRO A 47 -8.47 -2.25 1.58
N LEU A 48 -8.28 -1.42 0.56
CA LEU A 48 -8.24 0.03 0.72
C LEU A 48 -9.66 0.49 1.00
N LEU A 49 -10.05 0.54 2.28
CA LEU A 49 -11.31 1.14 2.68
C LEU A 49 -11.25 2.64 2.36
N ALA A 50 -12.30 3.21 1.79
CA ALA A 50 -12.36 4.63 1.42
C ALA A 50 -12.07 5.57 2.62
N GLU A 51 -12.29 5.09 3.84
CA GLU A 51 -11.98 5.81 5.09
C GLU A 51 -10.48 5.81 5.45
N HIS A 52 -9.64 5.02 4.77
CA HIS A 52 -8.19 4.93 4.98
C HIS A 52 -7.36 5.85 4.08
N VAL A 53 -8.01 6.69 3.26
CA VAL A 53 -7.34 7.77 2.53
C VAL A 53 -7.00 8.90 3.52
N GLY A 54 -6.12 8.61 4.49
CA GLY A 54 -5.77 9.57 5.55
C GLY A 54 -4.81 9.06 6.63
N GLU A 55 -4.73 7.75 6.90
CA GLU A 55 -3.88 7.23 7.99
C GLU A 55 -2.85 6.21 7.48
N MET A 56 -1.63 6.69 7.21
CA MET A 56 -0.47 5.82 7.01
C MET A 56 0.04 5.30 8.35
N ARG A 57 0.04 3.98 8.53
CA ARG A 57 0.91 3.32 9.51
C ARG A 57 2.09 2.70 8.79
N VAL A 58 3.22 3.39 8.82
CA VAL A 58 4.53 2.80 8.50
C VAL A 58 4.87 1.86 9.65
N VAL A 59 4.66 0.57 9.44
CA VAL A 59 5.14 -0.43 10.39
C VAL A 59 6.63 -0.62 10.07
N LYS A 60 7.49 0.07 10.81
CA LYS A 60 8.92 -0.23 10.79
C LYS A 60 9.14 -1.64 11.38
N PRO A 61 10.06 -2.43 10.82
CA PRO A 61 10.43 -3.74 11.37
C PRO A 61 10.96 -3.62 12.80
#